data_AF-A0A3B9JBE2-F1
#
_entry.id   AF-A0A3B9JBE2-F1
#
_cell.length_a   1.000
_cell.length_b   1.000
_cell.length_c   1.000
_cell.angle_alpha   90.00
_cell.angle_beta   90.00
_cell.angle_gamma   90.00
#
_symmetry.space_group_name_H-M   'P 1'
#
loop_
_entity.id
_entity.type
_entity.pdbx_description
1 polymer ?
#
loop_
_entity_poly.entity_id
_entity_poly.type
_entity_poly.pdbx_seq_one_letter_code
_entity_poly.pdbx_strand_id
1 'polypeptide(L)'
;SMLAQFVERVERRMVDDQKAAEQASLDKLSDVRAEIGELAFENSLDVLGLPEHVFNILTEADYRTAGDLLLAMKVSPEKVLSLAGIGAKAIQAIEKAVAEVKFEAPAPVVEIEAEAPAEVETP
;
A
#
# COMPACT_ATOMS: atom_id res chain seq x y z
N SER A 1 4.73 -34.80 31.68
CA SER A 1 5.13 -35.81 30.69
C SER A 1 5.94 -35.13 29.59
N MET A 2 7.04 -35.74 29.10
CA MET A 2 7.87 -35.15 28.03
C MET A 2 7.07 -34.83 26.76
N LEU A 3 5.98 -35.56 26.52
CA LEU A 3 5.10 -35.33 25.38
C LEU A 3 4.35 -33.99 25.48
N ALA A 4 3.93 -33.57 26.67
CA ALA A 4 3.20 -32.31 26.87
C ALA A 4 4.10 -31.08 26.64
N GLN A 5 5.37 -31.14 27.07
CA GLN A 5 6.34 -30.06 26.87
C GLN A 5 6.78 -29.94 25.40
N PHE A 6 6.81 -31.06 24.66
CA PHE A 6 7.08 -31.06 23.23
C PHE A 6 5.93 -30.43 22.43
N VAL A 7 4.68 -30.80 22.75
CA VAL A 7 3.47 -30.23 22.13
C VAL A 7 3.40 -28.71 22.37
N GLU A 8 3.60 -28.26 23.61
CA GLU A 8 3.59 -26.82 23.96
C GLU A 8 4.66 -26.02 23.18
N ARG A 9 5.86 -26.60 22.98
CA ARG A 9 6.93 -25.93 22.23
C ARG A 9 6.68 -25.89 20.72
N VAL A 10 6.03 -26.91 20.16
CA VAL A 10 5.66 -26.94 18.73
C VAL A 10 4.51 -25.97 18.46
N GLU A 11 3.47 -25.96 19.29
CA GLU A 11 2.36 -25.01 19.20
C GLU A 11 2.84 -23.57 19.30
N ARG A 12 3.71 -23.29 20.28
CA ARG A 12 4.27 -21.95 20.46
C ARG A 12 5.13 -21.52 19.27
N ARG A 13 5.93 -22.41 18.70
CA ARG A 13 6.73 -22.12 17.50
C ARG A 13 5.86 -21.85 16.27
N MET A 14 4.79 -22.63 16.06
CA MET A 14 3.85 -22.38 14.95
C MET A 14 3.14 -21.03 15.10
N VAL A 15 2.77 -20.65 16.33
CA VAL A 15 2.14 -19.34 16.60
C VAL A 15 3.12 -18.19 16.39
N ASP A 16 4.37 -18.34 16.84
CA ASP A 16 5.40 -17.31 16.68
C ASP A 16 5.79 -17.10 15.20
N ASP A 17 5.93 -18.20 14.43
CA ASP A 17 6.20 -18.14 12.99
C ASP A 17 5.02 -17.50 12.22
N GLN A 18 3.78 -17.82 12.60
CA GLN A 18 2.58 -17.22 12.01
C GLN A 18 2.50 -15.71 12.29
N LYS A 19 2.78 -15.28 13.53
CA LYS A 19 2.78 -13.86 13.90
C LYS A 19 3.89 -13.08 13.21
N ALA A 20 5.08 -13.65 13.06
CA ALA A 20 6.18 -12.99 12.34
C ALA A 20 5.85 -12.80 10.85
N ALA A 21 5.21 -13.79 10.22
CA ALA A 21 4.76 -13.67 8.83
C ALA A 21 3.65 -12.62 8.66
N GLU A 22 2.74 -12.51 9.63
CA GLU A 22 1.68 -11.50 9.66
C GLU A 22 2.23 -10.10 9.91
N GLN A 23 3.19 -9.94 10.83
CA GLN A 23 3.84 -8.65 11.05
C GLN A 23 4.62 -8.18 9.82
N ALA A 24 5.38 -9.09 9.18
CA ALA A 24 6.12 -8.77 7.97
C ALA A 24 5.22 -8.44 6.76
N SER A 25 3.96 -8.88 6.75
CA SER A 25 2.99 -8.47 5.73
C SER A 25 2.38 -7.11 6.06
N LEU A 26 2.11 -6.81 7.33
CA LEU A 26 1.65 -5.50 7.79
C LEU A 26 2.69 -4.40 7.56
N ASP A 27 3.98 -4.66 7.84
CA ASP A 27 5.05 -3.68 7.67
C ASP A 27 5.19 -3.29 6.18
N LYS A 28 5.11 -4.27 5.28
CA LYS A 28 5.09 -4.03 3.83
C LYS A 28 3.87 -3.23 3.38
N LEU A 29 2.71 -3.47 3.98
CA LEU A 29 1.50 -2.70 3.69
C LEU A 29 1.65 -1.25 4.15
N SER A 30 2.26 -1.00 5.32
CA SER A 30 2.51 0.36 5.79
C SER A 30 3.51 1.11 4.91
N ASP A 31 4.56 0.44 4.43
CA ASP A 31 5.54 1.06 3.54
C ASP A 31 4.90 1.49 2.21
N VAL A 32 4.11 0.60 1.60
CA VAL A 32 3.39 0.90 0.35
C VAL A 32 2.35 2.00 0.58
N ARG A 33 1.68 2.00 1.73
CA ARG A 33 0.72 3.05 2.10
C ARG A 33 1.40 4.42 2.25
N ALA A 34 2.57 4.46 2.87
CA ALA A 34 3.37 5.68 3.00
C ALA A 34 3.82 6.21 1.63
N GLU A 35 4.19 5.33 0.71
CA GLU A 35 4.58 5.69 -0.67
C GLU A 35 3.41 6.23 -1.51
N ILE A 36 2.18 5.80 -1.23
CA ILE A 36 0.97 6.32 -1.91
C ILE A 36 0.59 7.71 -1.36
N GLY A 37 0.89 7.98 -0.09
CA GLY A 37 0.55 9.22 0.60
C GLY A 37 -0.88 9.23 1.17
N GLU A 38 -1.05 9.87 2.33
CA GLU A 38 -2.35 9.93 3.03
C GLU A 38 -3.45 10.61 2.20
N LEU A 39 -3.08 11.61 1.39
CA LEU A 39 -4.01 12.33 0.52
C LEU A 39 -4.78 11.39 -0.41
N ALA A 40 -4.19 10.30 -0.89
CA ALA A 40 -4.91 9.35 -1.75
C ALA A 40 -6.08 8.67 -1.01
N PHE A 41 -5.93 8.41 0.29
CA PHE A 41 -6.95 7.77 1.13
C PHE A 41 -8.04 8.75 1.58
N GLU A 42 -7.77 10.06 1.53
CA GLU A 42 -8.79 11.08 1.82
C GLU A 42 -9.65 11.39 0.59
N ASN A 43 -9.09 11.24 -0.61
CA ASN A 43 -9.80 11.48 -1.86
C ASN A 43 -10.65 10.25 -2.24
N SER A 44 -11.91 10.51 -2.60
CA SER A 44 -12.82 9.44 -3.05
C SER A 44 -12.37 8.89 -4.42
N LEU A 45 -12.84 7.69 -4.75
CA LEU A 45 -12.46 7.00 -5.98
C LEU A 45 -12.87 7.76 -7.26
N ASP A 46 -13.83 8.67 -7.15
CA ASP A 46 -14.35 9.51 -8.24
C ASP A 46 -13.25 10.41 -8.86
N VAL A 47 -12.26 10.84 -8.07
CA VAL A 47 -11.14 11.67 -8.53
C VAL A 47 -10.31 11.00 -9.63
N LEU A 48 -10.38 9.67 -9.73
CA LEU A 48 -9.67 8.89 -10.74
C LEU A 48 -10.33 8.94 -12.12
N GLY A 49 -11.53 9.52 -12.25
CA GLY A 49 -12.22 9.64 -13.53
C GLY A 49 -12.56 8.30 -14.17
N LEU A 50 -12.77 7.26 -13.36
CA LEU A 50 -13.10 5.92 -13.84
C LEU A 50 -14.49 5.88 -14.49
N PRO A 51 -14.71 5.01 -15.49
CA PRO A 51 -16.04 4.79 -16.04
C PRO A 51 -17.03 4.37 -14.94
N GLU A 52 -18.27 4.84 -15.02
CA GLU A 52 -19.30 4.60 -13.99
C GLU A 52 -19.47 3.12 -13.61
N HIS A 53 -19.50 2.23 -14.60
CA HIS A 53 -19.56 0.77 -14.38
C HIS A 53 -18.37 0.24 -13.55
N VAL A 54 -17.17 0.77 -13.79
CA VAL A 54 -15.95 0.39 -13.05
C VAL A 54 -15.98 0.94 -11.64
N PHE A 55 -16.38 2.21 -11.49
CA PHE A 55 -16.56 2.86 -10.19
C PHE A 55 -17.54 2.07 -9.31
N ASN A 56 -18.70 1.70 -9.84
CA ASN A 56 -19.71 0.95 -9.09
C ASN A 56 -19.18 -0.40 -8.60
N ILE A 57 -18.54 -1.19 -9.48
CA ILE A 57 -17.94 -2.48 -9.10
C ILE A 57 -16.90 -2.32 -7.99
N LEU A 58 -16.03 -1.31 -8.11
CA LEU A 58 -14.98 -1.06 -7.13
C LEU A 58 -15.57 -0.64 -5.77
N THR A 59 -16.57 0.24 -5.76
CA THR A 59 -17.24 0.66 -4.52
C THR A 59 -18.03 -0.47 -3.85
N GLU A 60 -18.66 -1.35 -4.63
CA GLU A 60 -19.32 -2.56 -4.13
C GLU A 60 -18.32 -3.57 -3.55
N ALA A 61 -17.09 -3.58 -4.05
CA ALA A 61 -15.98 -4.37 -3.53
C ALA A 61 -15.19 -3.67 -2.41
N ASP A 62 -15.78 -2.66 -1.78
CA ASP A 62 -15.22 -1.85 -0.68
C ASP A 62 -13.99 -1.00 -1.02
N TYR A 63 -13.69 -0.77 -2.30
CA TYR A 63 -12.71 0.23 -2.73
C TYR A 63 -13.41 1.59 -2.88
N ARG A 64 -13.32 2.43 -1.85
CA ARG A 64 -14.06 3.71 -1.78
C ARG A 64 -13.20 4.93 -2.06
N THR A 65 -11.89 4.80 -1.85
CA THR A 65 -10.91 5.89 -1.98
C THR A 65 -9.90 5.58 -3.07
N ALA A 66 -9.24 6.61 -3.59
CA ALA A 66 -8.16 6.43 -4.55
C ALA A 66 -7.00 5.62 -3.93
N GLY A 67 -6.73 5.83 -2.64
CA GLY A 67 -5.72 5.12 -1.87
C GLY A 67 -6.00 3.62 -1.74
N ASP A 68 -7.26 3.23 -1.50
CA ASP A 68 -7.64 1.81 -1.41
C ASP A 68 -7.35 1.07 -2.73
N LEU A 69 -7.72 1.70 -3.85
CA LEU A 69 -7.46 1.12 -5.17
C LEU A 69 -5.96 1.08 -5.48
N LEU A 70 -5.22 2.15 -5.22
CA LEU A 70 -3.78 2.21 -5.46
C LEU A 70 -3.02 1.17 -4.64
N LEU A 71 -3.38 1.01 -3.37
CA LEU A 71 -2.81 0.01 -2.48
C LEU A 71 -3.11 -1.40 -2.99
N ALA A 72 -4.36 -1.66 -3.37
CA ALA A 72 -4.76 -2.96 -3.90
C ALA A 72 -4.06 -3.29 -5.22
N MET A 73 -3.88 -2.31 -6.11
CA MET A 73 -3.17 -2.47 -7.37
C MET A 73 -1.67 -2.73 -7.18
N LYS A 74 -1.05 -2.21 -6.11
CA LYS A 74 0.36 -2.48 -5.79
C LYS A 74 0.57 -3.83 -5.08
N VAL A 75 -0.32 -4.18 -4.16
CA VAL A 75 -0.14 -5.34 -3.28
C VAL A 75 -0.78 -6.61 -3.85
N SER A 76 -1.95 -6.48 -4.45
CA SER A 76 -2.75 -7.60 -4.94
C SER A 76 -3.60 -7.21 -6.14
N PRO A 77 -2.99 -6.85 -7.28
CA PRO A 77 -3.72 -6.42 -8.47
C PRO A 77 -4.71 -7.50 -8.94
N GLU A 78 -4.32 -8.77 -8.81
CA GLU A 78 -5.15 -9.93 -9.16
C GLU A 78 -6.56 -9.86 -8.53
N LYS A 79 -6.68 -9.38 -7.29
CA LYS A 79 -7.97 -9.28 -6.58
C LYS A 79 -8.88 -8.22 -7.18
N VAL A 80 -8.32 -7.12 -7.68
CA VAL A 80 -9.04 -6.03 -8.32
C VAL A 80 -9.43 -6.42 -9.75
N LEU A 81 -8.47 -7.00 -10.48
CA LEU A 81 -8.65 -7.35 -11.89
C LEU A 81 -9.55 -8.57 -12.11
N SER A 82 -9.73 -9.42 -11.08
CA SER A 82 -10.63 -10.59 -11.11
C SER A 82 -12.06 -10.32 -10.63
N LEU A 83 -12.39 -9.08 -10.25
CA LEU A 83 -13.75 -8.73 -9.85
C LEU A 83 -14.76 -9.01 -10.97
N ALA A 84 -15.92 -9.54 -10.59
CA ALA A 84 -16.99 -9.85 -11.54
C ALA A 84 -17.42 -8.58 -12.29
N GLY A 85 -17.36 -8.62 -13.63
CA GLY A 85 -17.70 -7.47 -14.47
C GLY A 85 -16.50 -6.56 -14.80
N ILE A 86 -15.31 -6.83 -14.27
CA ILE A 86 -14.05 -6.24 -14.74
C ILE A 86 -13.52 -7.09 -15.91
N GLY A 87 -13.60 -6.53 -17.10
CA GLY A 87 -13.01 -7.10 -18.32
C GLY A 87 -11.85 -6.26 -18.84
N ALA A 88 -11.24 -6.68 -19.95
CA ALA A 88 -10.04 -6.03 -20.51
C ALA A 88 -10.12 -4.49 -20.66
N LYS A 89 -11.30 -3.94 -20.98
CA LYS A 89 -11.51 -2.48 -21.07
C LYS A 89 -11.49 -1.80 -19.71
N ALA A 90 -12.08 -2.41 -18.69
CA ALA A 90 -12.09 -1.89 -17.33
C ALA A 90 -10.68 -1.93 -16.74
N ILE A 91 -9.95 -3.02 -16.99
CA ILE A 91 -8.54 -3.17 -16.60
C ILE A 91 -7.69 -2.03 -17.17
N GLN A 92 -7.78 -1.78 -18.48
CA GLN A 92 -7.04 -0.67 -19.12
C GLN A 92 -7.41 0.69 -18.53
N ALA A 93 -8.69 0.92 -18.21
CA ALA A 93 -9.12 2.17 -17.59
C ALA A 93 -8.55 2.34 -16.17
N ILE A 94 -8.52 1.27 -15.37
CA ILE A 94 -7.93 1.25 -14.03
C ILE A 94 -6.43 1.51 -14.11
N GLU A 95 -5.71 0.76 -14.94
CA GLU A 95 -4.25 0.92 -15.12
C GLU A 95 -3.89 2.33 -15.56
N LYS A 96 -4.66 2.89 -16.51
CA LYS A 96 -4.48 4.27 -16.97
C LYS A 96 -4.72 5.26 -15.85
N ALA A 97 -5.83 5.15 -15.12
CA ALA A 97 -6.17 6.06 -14.03
C ALA A 97 -5.12 6.03 -12.91
N VAL A 98 -4.64 4.84 -12.55
CA VAL A 98 -3.57 4.65 -11.56
C VAL A 98 -2.23 5.24 -12.04
N ALA A 99 -1.93 5.18 -13.33
CA ALA A 99 -0.71 5.76 -13.89
C ALA A 99 -0.77 7.28 -14.07
N GLU A 100 -1.96 7.83 -14.36
CA GLU A 100 -2.18 9.27 -14.54
C GLU A 100 -2.32 10.00 -13.20
N VAL A 101 -2.93 9.36 -12.20
CA VAL A 101 -3.06 9.95 -10.89
C VAL A 101 -1.72 9.92 -10.16
N LYS A 102 -1.26 11.09 -9.73
CA LYS A 102 -0.10 11.22 -8.86
C LYS A 102 -0.55 11.92 -7.61
N PHE A 103 -0.70 11.14 -6.54
CA PHE A 103 -0.73 11.70 -5.20
C PHE A 103 0.74 11.85 -4.81
N GLU A 104 1.20 13.09 -4.71
CA GLU A 104 2.55 13.35 -4.20
C GLU A 104 2.62 12.77 -2.78
N ALA A 105 3.35 11.67 -2.61
CA ALA A 105 3.89 11.34 -1.31
C ALA A 105 4.74 12.54 -0.87
N PRO A 106 4.70 12.93 0.42
CA PRO A 106 5.65 13.92 0.91
C PRO A 106 7.04 13.44 0.49
N ALA A 107 7.72 14.24 -0.33
CA ALA A 107 9.05 13.92 -0.80
C ALA A 107 9.88 13.50 0.41
N PRO A 108 10.66 12.40 0.35
CA PRO A 108 11.61 12.13 1.40
C PRO A 108 12.45 13.41 1.49
N VAL A 109 12.37 14.08 2.64
CA VAL A 109 13.24 15.21 2.93
C VAL A 109 14.63 14.60 2.89
N VAL A 110 15.27 14.66 1.73
CA VAL A 110 16.70 14.46 1.61
C VAL A 110 17.24 15.60 2.45
N GLU A 111 17.58 15.30 3.68
CA GLU A 111 18.38 16.14 4.54
C GLU A 111 19.72 16.29 3.82
N ILE A 112 19.75 17.26 2.91
CA ILE A 112 20.98 17.72 2.27
C ILE A 112 21.73 18.38 3.41
N GLU A 113 22.57 17.61 4.08
CA GLU A 113 23.60 18.12 4.98
C GLU A 113 24.57 18.94 4.10
N ALA A 114 24.21 20.20 3.89
CA ALA A 114 24.97 21.16 3.12
C ALA A 114 25.06 22.46 3.95
N GLU A 115 26.08 22.51 4.81
CA GLU A 115 26.90 23.68 5.22
C GLU A 115 27.57 23.31 6.56
N ALA A 116 28.87 23.46 6.75
CA ALA A 116 29.64 24.66 6.44
C ALA A 116 31.15 24.38 6.35
N PRO A 117 31.89 25.02 5.42
CA PRO A 117 33.28 25.38 5.67
C PRO A 117 33.29 26.72 6.40
N ALA A 118 33.47 26.69 7.72
CA ALA A 118 33.80 27.89 8.48
C ALA A 118 35.33 28.05 8.52
N GLU A 119 35.87 28.64 7.47
CA GLU A 119 37.17 29.30 7.50
C GLU A 119 36.92 30.74 7.97
N VAL A 120 37.32 31.07 9.20
CA VAL A 120 37.54 32.47 9.59
C VAL A 120 38.76 32.55 10.49
N GLU A 121 39.78 33.20 9.95
CA GLU A 121 41.04 33.58 10.56
C GLU A 121 40.86 34.52 11.76
N THR A 122 41.79 34.39 12.71
CA THR A 122 42.14 35.31 13.81
C THR A 122 42.22 36.78 13.41
N PRO A 123 41.90 37.68 14.34
CA PRO A 123 42.96 38.58 14.85
C PRO A 123 43.07 38.63 16.38
#